data_AF-A0AAW0KMD2-F1
#
_entry.id   AF-A0AAW0KMD2-F1
#
_cell.length_a   1.000
_cell.length_b   1.000
_cell.length_c   1.000
_cell.angle_alpha   90.00
_cell.angle_beta   90.00
_cell.angle_gamma   90.00
#
_symmetry.space_group_name_H-M   'P 1'
#
loop_
_entity.id
_entity.type
_entity.pdbx_description
1 polymer ?
#
loop_
_entity_poly.entity_id
_entity_poly.type
_entity_poly.pdbx_seq_one_letter_code
_entity_poly.pdbx_strand_id
1 'polypeptide(L)' 'MTNKILSKDLVINILLWRPAMSLLRFKGVCKSWYVLITGQNFINKHLLHNQTTFPIGLL' A
#
# COMPACT_ATOMS: atom_id res chain seq x y z
N MET A 1 17.92 3.22 23.47
CA MET A 1 17.63 2.95 22.05
C MET A 1 16.14 3.15 21.84
N THR A 2 15.71 4.36 21.46
CA THR A 2 14.29 4.69 21.33
C THR A 2 13.73 4.01 20.09
N ASN A 3 12.86 3.02 20.28
CA ASN A 3 12.14 2.36 19.19
C ASN A 3 11.16 3.40 18.62
N LYS A 4 11.57 4.10 17.55
CA LYS A 4 10.77 5.17 16.95
C LYS A 4 9.59 4.53 16.22
N ILE A 5 8.44 4.49 16.89
CA ILE A 5 7.19 3.99 16.33
C ILE A 5 6.80 4.91 15.17
N LEU A 6 6.64 4.32 13.99
CA LEU A 6 6.16 5.04 12.82
C LEU A 6 4.65 5.24 12.93
N SER A 7 4.16 6.46 12.72
CA SER A 7 2.71 6.71 12.71
C SER A 7 2.03 5.89 11.61
N LYS A 8 0.81 5.41 11.88
CA LYS A 8 0.01 4.63 10.94
C LYS A 8 -0.20 5.39 9.63
N ASP A 9 -0.41 6.70 9.69
CA ASP A 9 -0.62 7.54 8.51
C ASP A 9 0.61 7.56 7.60
N LEU A 10 1.81 7.57 8.19
CA LEU A 10 3.04 7.55 7.41
C LEU A 10 3.24 6.18 6.74
N VAL A 11 2.93 5.09 7.44
CA VAL A 11 2.94 3.73 6.86
C VAL A 11 1.99 3.65 5.67
N ILE A 12 0.77 4.18 5.82
CA ILE A 12 -0.22 4.23 4.73
C ILE A 12 0.33 5.00 3.54
N ASN A 13 0.91 6.18 3.75
CA ASN A 13 1.44 7.00 2.67
C ASN A 13 2.60 6.31 1.92
N ILE A 14 3.52 5.66 2.66
CA ILE A 14 4.61 4.89 2.06
C ILE A 14 4.05 3.75 1.22
N LEU A 15 3.08 2.99 1.76
CA LEU A 15 2.48 1.85 1.06
C LEU A 15 1.66 2.27 -0.16
N LEU A 16 0.95 3.40 -0.11
CA LEU A 16 0.17 3.94 -1.23
C LEU A 16 1.06 4.26 -2.44
N TRP A 17 2.28 4.71 -2.21
CA TRP A 17 3.23 5.07 -3.27
C TRP A 17 3.87 3.84 -3.96
N ARG A 18 3.66 2.63 -3.42
CA ARG A 18 4.27 1.42 -3.97
C ARG A 18 3.41 0.84 -5.09
N PRO A 19 4.02 0.28 -6.16
CA PRO A 19 3.30 -0.50 -7.15
C PRO A 19 2.56 -1.70 -6.53
N ALA A 20 1.42 -2.09 -7.10
CA ALA A 20 0.60 -3.20 -6.61
C ALA A 20 1.41 -4.52 -6.45
N MET A 21 2.31 -4.80 -7.39
CA MET A 21 3.17 -6.00 -7.32
C MET A 21 4.11 -6.01 -6.11
N SER A 22 4.60 -4.83 -5.68
CA SER A 22 5.39 -4.72 -4.44
C SER A 22 4.53 -4.95 -3.20
N LEU A 23 3.30 -4.40 -3.19
CA LEU A 23 2.35 -4.56 -2.09
C LEU A 23 1.97 -6.02 -1.81
N LEU A 24 1.97 -6.88 -2.84
CA LEU A 24 1.72 -8.32 -2.65
C LEU A 24 2.72 -8.98 -1.70
N ARG A 25 4.02 -8.63 -1.82
CA ARG A 25 5.07 -9.14 -0.92
C ARG A 25 4.93 -8.58 0.49
N PHE A 26 4.43 -7.35 0.62
CA PHE A 26 4.28 -6.66 1.89
C PHE A 26 3.16 -7.19 2.78
N LYS A 27 2.20 -7.93 2.21
CA LYS A 27 1.18 -8.67 2.97
C LYS A 27 1.79 -9.67 3.97
N GLY A 28 2.97 -10.20 3.68
CA GLY A 28 3.66 -11.20 4.52
C GLY A 28 4.49 -10.61 5.68
N VAL A 29 4.65 -9.28 5.75
CA VAL A 29 5.53 -8.65 6.75
C VAL A 29 4.97 -8.77 8.17
N CYS A 30 3.68 -8.46 8.34
CA CYS A 30 2.98 -8.61 9.61
C CYS A 30 1.45 -8.55 9.42
N LYS A 31 0.71 -9.00 10.44
CA LYS A 31 -0.78 -9.03 10.40
C LYS A 31 -1.39 -7.64 10.18
N SER A 32 -0.80 -6.58 10.75
CA SER A 32 -1.32 -5.22 10.59
C SER A 32 -1.19 -4.73 9.16
N TRP A 33 -0.08 -5.04 8.48
CA TRP A 33 0.11 -4.71 7.07
C TRP A 33 -0.82 -5.51 6.17
N TYR A 34 -1.01 -6.80 6.45
CA TYR A 34 -1.99 -7.62 5.74
C TYR A 34 -3.38 -6.98 5.77
N VAL A 35 -3.91 -6.73 6.97
CA VAL A 35 -5.26 -6.14 7.16
C VAL A 35 -5.36 -4.77 6.49
N LEU A 36 -4.31 -3.95 6.57
CA LEU A 36 -4.27 -2.64 5.94
C LEU A 36 -4.35 -2.74 4.41
N ILE A 37 -3.49 -3.56 3.80
CA ILE A 37 -3.36 -3.69 2.34
C ILE A 37 -4.59 -4.35 1.72
N THR A 38 -5.23 -5.31 2.42
CA THR A 38 -6.44 -5.99 1.93
C THR A 38 -7.74 -5.21 2.22
N GLY A 39 -7.66 -4.08 2.93
CA GLY A 39 -8.82 -3.27 3.28
C GLY A 39 -9.34 -2.43 2.10
N GLN A 40 -10.66 -2.39 1.92
CA GLN A 40 -11.32 -1.66 0.82
C GLN A 40 -10.91 -0.19 0.75
N ASN A 41 -10.78 0.49 1.89
CA ASN A 41 -10.36 1.89 1.95
C ASN A 41 -8.94 2.10 1.40
N PHE A 42 -8.00 1.18 1.71
CA PHE A 42 -6.64 1.26 1.17
C PHE A 42 -6.64 0.98 -0.33
N ILE A 43 -7.37 -0.05 -0.77
CA ILE A 43 -7.50 -0.41 -2.19
C ILE A 43 -8.04 0.76 -3.01
N ASN A 44 -9.12 1.40 -2.56
CA ASN A 44 -9.71 2.55 -3.27
C ASN A 44 -8.72 3.73 -3.36
N LYS A 45 -8.01 4.03 -2.26
CA LYS A 45 -6.97 5.08 -2.25
C LYS A 45 -5.80 4.73 -3.16
N HIS A 46 -5.36 3.48 -3.17
CA HIS A 46 -4.27 3.00 -4.01
C HIS A 46 -4.62 3.05 -5.49
N LEU A 47 -5.83 2.61 -5.85
CA LEU A 47 -6.37 2.74 -7.20
C LEU A 47 -6.39 4.20 -7.64
N LEU A 48 -6.99 5.10 -6.85
CA LEU A 48 -7.02 6.53 -7.17
C LEU A 48 -5.61 7.13 -7.34
N HIS A 49 -4.67 6.74 -6.47
CA HIS A 49 -3.30 7.25 -6.48
C HIS A 49 -2.49 6.74 -7.68
N ASN A 50 -2.73 5.51 -8.13
CA ASN A 50 -1.92 4.82 -9.13
C ASN A 50 -2.61 4.66 -10.50
N GLN A 51 -3.84 5.18 -10.65
CA GLN A 51 -4.63 5.23 -11.89
C GLN A 51 -4.01 6.12 -12.98
N THR A 52 -3.01 6.94 -12.66
CA THR A 52 -2.35 7.83 -13.62
C THR A 52 -1.15 7.22 -14.33
N THR A 53 -0.75 5.98 -14.04
CA THR A 53 0.54 5.48 -14.55
C THR A 53 0.47 4.53 -15.75
N PHE A 54 -0.46 3.57 -15.93
CA PHE A 54 -0.56 2.85 -17.22
C PHE A 54 -1.96 2.24 -17.45
N PRO A 55 -2.65 2.51 -18.58
CA PRO A 55 -3.81 1.71 -18.98
C PRO A 55 -3.32 0.33 -19.41
N ILE A 56 -3.63 -0.71 -18.63
CA ILE A 56 -3.29 -2.11 -18.93
C ILE A 56 -4.32 -2.67 -19.94
N GLY A 57 -4.47 -1.98 -21.08
CA GLY A 57 -5.45 -2.30 -22.13
C GLY A 57 -5.02 -1.87 -23.53
N LEU A 58 -3.71 -1.70 -23.75
CA LEU A 58 -3.13 -1.39 -25.06
C LEU A 58 -1.88 -2.27 -25.30
N LEU A 59 -2.09 -3.58 -25.31
CA LEU A 59 -1.30 -4.59 -26.01
C LEU A 59 -2.26 -5.71 -26.45
#